data_AF-A0A2H6A125-F1
#
_entry.id   AF-A0A2H6A125-F1
#
_cell.length_a   1.000
_cell.length_b   1.000
_cell.length_c   1.000
_cell.angle_alpha   90.00
_cell.angle_beta   90.00
_cell.angle_gamma   90.00
#
_symmetry.space_group_name_H-M   'P 1'
#
loop_
_entity.id
_entity.type
_entity.pdbx_description
1 polymer ?
#
loop_
_entity_poly.entity_id
_entity_poly.type
_entity_poly.pdbx_seq_one_letter_code
_entity_poly.pdbx_strand_id
1 'polypeptide(L)'
;MNRHRQKPLGIALLGCASLLIACESNPENSPACGIASIAAASIVLQSMQDLNKLVTDPPVEVPNPLPARVVGYGTSSALVATGPEGLILGYQGEGFPRVPGFGLLLVDDSTEAVRGVLVYEPEGPPNYPKLGTISGSESTLPLYGVRVHWPSVNTPRCPLFAPLKTDAQPN
;
A
#
# COMPACT_ATOMS: atom_id res chain seq x y z
N MET A 1 -12.87 -0.70 -77.48
CA MET A 1 -13.34 -1.73 -76.53
C MET A 1 -12.18 -2.65 -76.21
N ASN A 2 -11.56 -2.50 -75.04
CA ASN A 2 -10.73 -3.56 -74.44
C ASN A 2 -10.66 -3.32 -72.93
N ARG A 3 -11.35 -4.20 -72.19
CA ARG A 3 -11.43 -4.23 -70.72
C ARG A 3 -10.13 -4.84 -70.20
N HIS A 4 -9.33 -4.07 -69.46
CA HIS A 4 -8.28 -4.65 -68.63
C HIS A 4 -8.85 -5.04 -67.27
N ARG A 5 -8.74 -6.35 -66.98
CA ARG A 5 -9.13 -7.03 -65.74
C ARG A 5 -8.37 -6.45 -64.54
N GLN A 6 -9.11 -6.01 -63.51
CA GLN A 6 -8.59 -5.88 -62.15
C GLN A 6 -8.36 -7.29 -61.56
N LYS A 7 -7.17 -7.52 -60.98
CA LYS A 7 -6.90 -8.66 -60.09
C LYS A 7 -7.02 -8.18 -58.63
N PRO A 8 -7.64 -8.96 -57.74
CA PRO A 8 -7.65 -8.67 -56.31
C PRO A 8 -6.47 -9.35 -55.61
N LEU A 9 -6.31 -8.96 -54.34
CA LEU A 9 -5.78 -9.76 -53.23
C LEU A 9 -4.27 -9.72 -52.98
N GLY A 10 -3.92 -9.23 -51.78
CA GLY A 10 -2.57 -9.32 -51.23
C GLY A 10 -2.29 -8.33 -50.10
N ILE A 11 -3.18 -8.26 -49.09
CA ILE A 11 -2.90 -7.56 -47.82
C ILE A 11 -1.82 -8.37 -47.09
N ALA A 12 -0.61 -7.83 -47.01
CA ALA A 12 0.44 -8.34 -46.14
C ALA A 12 0.67 -7.32 -45.02
N LEU A 13 -0.19 -7.38 -44.00
CA LEU A 13 0.07 -6.79 -42.69
C LEU A 13 1.19 -7.62 -42.04
N LEU A 14 2.42 -7.13 -42.12
CA LEU A 14 3.52 -7.65 -41.31
C LEU A 14 3.19 -7.38 -39.84
N GLY A 15 2.74 -8.41 -39.15
CA GLY A 15 2.62 -8.44 -37.71
C GLY A 15 4.01 -8.42 -37.08
N CYS A 16 4.39 -7.27 -36.51
CA CYS A 16 5.33 -7.25 -35.40
C CYS A 16 4.61 -7.88 -34.19
N ALA A 17 4.67 -9.21 -34.11
CA ALA A 17 4.38 -9.94 -32.89
C ALA A 17 5.51 -9.63 -31.89
N SER A 18 5.40 -8.49 -31.21
CA SER A 18 6.24 -8.15 -30.07
C SER A 18 6.00 -9.21 -29.01
N LEU A 19 7.03 -10.04 -28.77
CA LEU A 19 7.13 -10.88 -27.60
C LEU A 19 7.05 -10.00 -26.36
N LEU A 20 5.87 -9.86 -25.77
CA LEU A 20 5.76 -9.51 -24.36
C LEU A 20 6.12 -10.77 -23.58
N ILE A 21 7.42 -10.96 -23.39
CA ILE A 21 7.95 -11.78 -22.31
C ILE A 21 7.33 -11.18 -21.05
N ALA A 22 6.31 -11.85 -20.51
CA ALA A 22 5.79 -11.58 -19.19
C ALA A 22 6.90 -11.97 -18.20
N CYS A 23 7.84 -11.05 -17.96
CA CYS A 23 8.52 -11.05 -16.68
C CYS A 23 7.42 -11.00 -15.63
N GLU A 24 7.34 -12.01 -14.77
CA GLU A 24 6.63 -11.92 -13.49
C GLU A 24 7.34 -10.86 -12.64
N SER A 25 7.19 -9.60 -13.05
CA SER A 25 7.60 -8.46 -12.26
C SER A 25 6.58 -8.39 -11.13
N ASN A 26 7.06 -8.61 -9.90
CA ASN A 26 6.32 -8.34 -8.66
C ASN A 26 5.41 -7.11 -8.88
N PRO A 27 4.07 -7.23 -8.76
CA PRO A 27 3.13 -6.19 -9.18
C PRO A 27 3.40 -4.82 -8.54
N GLU A 28 4.04 -4.79 -7.37
CA GLU A 28 4.48 -3.56 -6.70
C GLU A 28 5.52 -2.75 -7.48
N ASN A 29 6.36 -3.39 -8.29
CA ASN A 29 7.49 -2.75 -8.96
C ASN A 29 7.13 -2.12 -10.31
N SER A 30 5.85 -2.11 -10.68
CA SER A 30 5.40 -1.44 -11.89
C SER A 30 5.19 0.06 -11.65
N PRO A 31 5.54 0.94 -12.61
CA PRO A 31 5.28 2.37 -12.50
C PRO A 31 3.80 2.69 -12.23
N ALA A 32 2.89 1.90 -12.81
CA ALA A 32 1.45 2.05 -12.59
C ALA A 32 1.05 1.82 -11.13
N CYS A 33 1.60 0.78 -10.49
CA CYS A 33 1.28 0.50 -9.08
C CYS A 33 1.98 1.45 -8.11
N GLY A 34 3.12 2.03 -8.48
CA GLY A 34 3.72 3.15 -7.75
C GLY A 34 2.83 4.40 -7.75
N ILE A 35 2.23 4.77 -8.88
CA ILE A 35 1.27 5.89 -8.94
C ILE A 35 0.01 5.55 -8.13
N ALA A 36 -0.51 4.32 -8.26
CA ALA A 36 -1.69 3.87 -7.54
C ALA A 36 -1.49 3.91 -6.01
N SER A 37 -0.30 3.54 -5.51
CA SER A 37 -0.01 3.57 -4.08
C SER A 37 0.03 5.00 -3.51
N ILE A 38 0.59 5.95 -4.26
CA ILE A 38 0.57 7.37 -3.89
C ILE A 38 -0.86 7.92 -3.90
N ALA A 39 -1.65 7.58 -4.92
CA ALA A 39 -3.05 7.99 -5.00
C ALA A 39 -3.86 7.44 -3.81
N ALA A 40 -3.67 6.17 -3.47
CA ALA A 40 -4.29 5.54 -2.30
C ALA A 40 -3.89 6.25 -1.00
N ALA A 41 -2.60 6.57 -0.81
CA ALA A 41 -2.14 7.31 0.36
C ALA A 41 -2.82 8.69 0.48
N SER A 42 -2.99 9.41 -0.63
CA SER A 42 -3.73 10.68 -0.65
C SER A 42 -5.21 10.52 -0.28
N ILE A 43 -5.89 9.46 -0.76
CA ILE A 43 -7.28 9.16 -0.38
C ILE A 43 -7.38 8.88 1.12
N VAL A 44 -6.42 8.13 1.67
CA VAL A 44 -6.34 7.85 3.10
C VAL A 44 -6.19 9.14 3.92
N LEU A 45 -5.28 10.05 3.52
CA LEU A 45 -5.13 11.35 4.18
C LEU A 45 -6.42 12.18 4.10
N GLN A 46 -7.14 12.13 2.98
CA GLN A 46 -8.45 12.79 2.87
C GLN A 46 -9.46 12.18 3.85
N SER A 47 -9.44 10.87 4.07
CA SER A 47 -10.31 10.19 5.04
C SER A 47 -10.04 10.63 6.48
N MET A 48 -8.79 10.98 6.81
CA MET A 48 -8.43 11.47 8.14
C MET A 48 -9.06 12.84 8.48
N GLN A 49 -9.43 13.63 7.46
CA GLN A 49 -10.06 14.92 7.66
C GLN A 49 -11.51 14.79 8.19
N ASP A 50 -12.15 13.63 8.01
CA ASP A 50 -13.41 13.29 8.66
C ASP A 50 -13.12 12.67 10.04
N LEU A 51 -13.34 13.45 11.10
CA LEU A 51 -13.05 13.02 12.47
C LEU A 51 -13.84 11.78 12.90
N ASN A 52 -14.97 11.47 12.24
CA ASN A 52 -15.74 10.25 12.53
C ASN A 52 -15.07 8.98 12.00
N LYS A 53 -14.10 9.13 11.09
CA LYS A 53 -13.29 8.03 10.57
C LYS A 53 -12.07 7.76 11.44
N LEU A 54 -11.74 8.61 12.42
CA LEU A 54 -10.61 8.34 13.31
C LEU A 54 -10.91 7.16 14.22
N VAL A 55 -9.89 6.32 14.41
CA VAL A 55 -9.93 5.24 15.38
C VAL A 55 -9.41 5.79 16.70
N THR A 56 -10.25 5.77 17.72
CA THR A 56 -9.94 6.31 19.06
C THR A 56 -9.32 5.28 19.98
N ASP A 57 -9.71 4.02 19.80
CA ASP A 57 -9.30 2.90 20.64
C ASP A 57 -8.58 1.86 19.79
N PRO A 58 -7.46 1.28 20.28
CA PRO A 58 -6.74 0.24 19.54
C PRO A 58 -7.66 -0.93 19.17
N PRO A 59 -7.64 -1.41 17.91
CA PRO A 59 -8.38 -2.60 17.52
C PRO A 59 -7.98 -3.82 18.37
N VAL A 60 -8.96 -4.64 18.77
CA VAL A 60 -8.76 -5.81 19.64
C VAL A 60 -7.88 -6.86 18.96
N GLU A 61 -8.08 -7.05 17.65
CA GLU A 61 -7.35 -8.00 16.84
C GLU A 61 -6.49 -7.26 15.82
N VAL A 62 -5.17 -7.28 16.04
CA VAL A 62 -4.18 -6.75 15.10
C VAL A 62 -3.31 -7.92 14.62
N PRO A 63 -3.28 -8.23 13.32
CA PRO A 63 -2.41 -9.27 12.78
C PRO A 63 -0.94 -9.04 13.12
N ASN A 64 -0.20 -10.12 13.38
CA ASN A 64 1.25 -10.09 13.57
C ASN A 64 1.89 -11.24 12.79
N PRO A 65 2.71 -10.97 11.77
CA PRO A 65 3.10 -9.65 11.27
C PRO A 65 1.97 -8.91 10.56
N LEU A 66 2.07 -7.58 10.55
CA LEU A 66 1.16 -6.68 9.83
C LEU A 66 1.87 -6.09 8.61
N PRO A 67 1.24 -6.00 7.43
CA PRO A 67 1.86 -5.31 6.31
C PRO A 67 1.95 -3.81 6.60
N ALA A 68 3.11 -3.25 6.30
CA ALA A 68 3.40 -1.84 6.44
C ALA A 68 4.12 -1.30 5.20
N ARG A 69 3.94 -0.02 4.92
CA ARG A 69 4.60 0.64 3.78
C ARG A 69 4.90 2.09 4.13
N VAL A 70 6.12 2.53 3.88
CA VAL A 70 6.43 3.96 3.80
C VAL A 70 5.96 4.46 2.43
N VAL A 71 5.26 5.59 2.37
CA VAL A 71 4.78 6.15 1.11
C VAL A 71 5.97 6.39 0.17
N GLY A 72 5.91 5.83 -1.04
CA GLY A 72 7.03 5.85 -2.00
C GLY A 72 7.94 4.62 -1.97
N TYR A 73 7.77 3.71 -1.00
CA TYR A 73 8.53 2.46 -0.86
C TYR A 73 7.63 1.22 -1.06
N GLY A 74 8.25 0.04 -1.15
CA GLY A 74 7.56 -1.25 -1.23
C GLY A 74 6.93 -1.67 0.11
N THR A 75 6.11 -2.72 0.07
CA THR A 75 5.56 -3.30 1.31
C THR A 75 6.62 -4.06 2.10
N SER A 76 6.56 -3.95 3.42
CA SER A 76 7.42 -4.66 4.37
C SER A 76 6.60 -5.13 5.57
N SER A 77 7.21 -5.97 6.39
CA SER A 77 6.60 -6.45 7.63
C SER A 77 6.71 -5.41 8.74
N ALA A 78 5.67 -5.28 9.56
CA ALA A 78 5.72 -4.65 10.86
C ALA A 78 5.36 -5.68 11.93
N LEU A 79 6.24 -5.86 12.91
CA LEU A 79 5.96 -6.69 14.08
C LEU A 79 5.07 -5.91 15.03
N VAL A 80 4.03 -6.55 15.55
CA VAL A 80 3.04 -5.91 16.42
C VAL A 80 3.17 -6.44 17.84
N ALA A 81 3.22 -5.52 18.80
CA ALA A 81 3.08 -5.77 20.23
C ALA A 81 2.11 -4.76 20.85
N THR A 82 1.70 -5.03 22.08
CA THR A 82 0.85 -4.12 22.88
C THR A 82 1.58 -3.76 24.15
N GLY A 83 1.54 -2.47 24.53
CA GLY A 83 2.12 -1.95 25.76
C GLY A 83 1.16 -1.00 26.49
N PRO A 84 1.62 -0.38 27.59
CA PRO A 84 0.79 0.52 28.40
C PRO A 84 0.29 1.77 27.65
N GLU A 85 1.02 2.21 26.62
CA GLU A 85 0.67 3.37 25.79
C GLU A 85 -0.04 2.99 24.48
N GLY A 86 -0.51 1.76 24.36
CA GLY A 86 -1.17 1.23 23.16
C GLY A 86 -0.27 0.33 22.32
N LEU A 87 -0.46 0.37 21.00
CA LEU A 87 0.24 -0.49 20.06
C LEU A 87 1.73 -0.10 19.93
N ILE A 88 2.60 -1.10 19.80
CA ILE A 88 4.03 -0.93 19.56
C ILE A 88 4.35 -1.69 18.29
N LEU A 89 4.66 -0.96 17.21
CA LEU A 89 4.98 -1.55 15.92
C LEU A 89 6.48 -1.40 15.61
N GLY A 90 7.10 -2.48 15.13
CA GLY A 90 8.49 -2.47 14.63
C GLY A 90 8.54 -2.70 13.13
N TYR A 91 8.77 -1.65 12.35
CA TYR A 91 8.91 -1.70 10.89
C TYR A 91 10.23 -2.35 10.50
N GLN A 92 10.16 -3.37 9.63
CA GLN A 92 11.32 -4.18 9.21
C GLN A 92 11.85 -3.81 7.83
N GLY A 93 11.31 -2.76 7.20
CA GLY A 93 11.69 -2.34 5.86
C GLY A 93 12.68 -1.18 5.83
N GLU A 94 13.04 -0.77 4.61
CA GLU A 94 13.84 0.42 4.34
C GLU A 94 12.98 1.69 4.22
N GLY A 95 13.61 2.86 4.22
CA GLY A 95 12.93 4.14 3.97
C GLY A 95 12.17 4.71 5.16
N PHE A 96 12.27 4.10 6.35
CA PHE A 96 11.61 4.65 7.53
C PHE A 96 12.17 6.04 7.88
N PRO A 97 11.32 7.07 8.04
CA PRO A 97 11.81 8.44 8.14
C PRO A 97 12.44 8.75 9.50
N ARG A 98 13.57 9.48 9.48
CA ARG A 98 14.09 10.17 10.67
C ARG A 98 13.24 11.44 10.82
N VAL A 99 12.51 11.57 11.93
CA VAL A 99 11.51 12.62 12.26
C VAL A 99 11.65 13.96 11.48
N PRO A 100 10.54 14.59 11.03
CA PRO A 100 9.14 14.30 11.37
C PRO A 100 8.58 13.06 10.65
N GLY A 101 7.35 12.67 11.02
CA GLY A 101 6.62 11.57 10.40
C GLY A 101 5.56 10.99 11.32
N PHE A 102 4.68 10.16 10.77
CA PHE A 102 3.69 9.40 11.53
C PHE A 102 3.30 8.09 10.83
N GLY A 103 2.90 7.11 11.63
CA GLY A 103 2.23 5.90 11.17
C GLY A 103 0.72 6.06 11.18
N LEU A 104 0.05 5.37 10.27
CA LEU A 104 -1.39 5.35 10.18
C LEU A 104 -1.91 3.93 9.97
N LEU A 105 -2.55 3.39 11.00
CA LEU A 105 -3.23 2.10 11.00
C LEU A 105 -4.52 2.20 10.18
N LEU A 106 -4.64 1.36 9.16
CA LEU A 106 -5.80 1.31 8.29
C LEU A 106 -6.75 0.22 8.75
N VAL A 107 -7.98 0.62 9.08
CA VAL A 107 -9.08 -0.29 9.43
C VAL A 107 -10.12 -0.24 8.33
N ASP A 108 -10.54 -1.39 7.83
CA ASP A 108 -11.64 -1.47 6.87
C ASP A 108 -12.96 -1.11 7.55
N ASP A 109 -13.64 -0.08 7.06
CA ASP A 109 -14.88 0.42 7.65
C ASP A 109 -16.09 -0.52 7.51
N SER A 110 -15.99 -1.53 6.64
CA SER A 110 -17.05 -2.53 6.42
C SER A 110 -16.91 -3.78 7.28
N THR A 111 -15.67 -4.15 7.64
CA THR A 111 -15.36 -5.42 8.33
C THR A 111 -14.68 -5.23 9.67
N GLU A 112 -14.31 -4.00 10.04
CA GLU A 112 -13.51 -3.69 11.23
C GLU A 112 -12.11 -4.34 11.20
N ALA A 113 -11.71 -4.93 10.08
CA ALA A 113 -10.44 -5.64 9.96
C ALA A 113 -9.28 -4.65 9.79
N VAL A 114 -8.20 -4.86 10.55
CA VAL A 114 -6.95 -4.15 10.34
C VAL A 114 -6.31 -4.63 9.03
N ARG A 115 -6.00 -3.69 8.14
CA ARG A 115 -5.46 -3.98 6.79
C ARG A 115 -3.96 -3.76 6.67
N GLY A 116 -3.39 -2.85 7.45
CA GLY A 116 -1.96 -2.53 7.41
C GLY A 116 -1.65 -1.14 7.95
N VAL A 117 -0.40 -0.71 7.80
CA VAL A 117 0.07 0.62 8.19
C VAL A 117 0.71 1.37 7.03
N LEU A 118 0.32 2.62 6.83
CA LEU A 118 1.07 3.57 6.01
C LEU A 118 1.93 4.46 6.88
N VAL A 119 3.17 4.72 6.48
CA VAL A 119 4.08 5.66 7.14
C VAL A 119 4.30 6.86 6.24
N TYR A 120 4.07 8.04 6.80
CA TYR A 120 4.19 9.33 6.13
C TYR A 120 5.38 10.10 6.72
N GLU A 121 6.10 10.82 5.87
CA GLU A 121 7.22 11.69 6.27
C GLU A 121 6.80 13.08 6.81
N PRO A 122 5.70 13.72 6.34
CA PRO A 122 5.24 14.97 6.92
C PRO A 122 4.88 14.85 8.40
N GLU A 123 4.88 15.98 9.10
CA GLU A 123 4.39 16.03 10.48
C GLU A 123 2.94 15.56 10.56
N GLY A 124 2.66 14.73 11.57
CA GLY A 124 1.33 14.19 11.81
C GLY A 124 0.34 15.26 12.29
N PRO A 125 -0.97 15.00 12.17
CA PRO A 125 -1.97 15.95 12.62
C PRO A 125 -1.89 16.17 14.14
N PRO A 126 -1.95 17.43 14.61
CA PRO A 126 -1.96 17.71 16.03
C PRO A 126 -3.27 17.22 16.65
N ASN A 127 -3.19 16.75 17.90
CA ASN A 127 -4.34 16.36 18.74
C ASN A 127 -5.18 15.17 18.26
N TYR A 128 -4.70 14.37 17.31
CA TYR A 128 -5.40 13.14 16.94
C TYR A 128 -5.17 12.04 18.01
N PRO A 129 -6.16 11.16 18.26
CA PRO A 129 -6.01 10.07 19.21
C PRO A 129 -4.82 9.18 18.83
N LYS A 130 -3.82 9.12 19.72
CA LYS A 130 -2.66 8.26 19.54
C LYS A 130 -3.05 6.82 19.89
N LEU A 131 -2.91 5.90 18.95
CA LEU A 131 -3.12 4.47 19.17
C LEU A 131 -1.87 3.75 19.66
N GLY A 132 -0.71 4.39 19.50
CA GLY A 132 0.56 3.81 19.90
C GLY A 132 1.75 4.45 19.18
N THR A 133 2.73 3.63 18.84
CA THR A 133 3.95 4.03 18.13
C THR A 133 4.35 3.04 17.05
N ILE A 134 5.09 3.52 16.06
CA ILE A 134 5.80 2.69 15.08
C ILE A 134 7.26 3.11 15.05
N SER A 135 8.18 2.15 15.08
CA SER A 135 9.61 2.37 15.13
C SER A 135 10.31 1.72 13.95
N GLY A 136 11.26 2.44 13.37
CA GLY A 136 12.31 1.88 12.53
C GLY A 136 13.58 1.65 13.35
N SER A 137 14.73 1.56 12.67
CA SER A 137 16.03 1.38 13.32
C SER A 137 16.53 2.61 14.09
N GLU A 138 16.11 3.82 13.70
CA GLU A 138 16.72 5.07 14.16
C GLU A 138 15.73 6.08 14.75
N SER A 139 14.43 5.84 14.59
CA SER A 139 13.38 6.76 15.02
C SER A 139 12.11 6.01 15.40
N THR A 140 11.33 6.66 16.26
CA THR A 140 9.98 6.24 16.67
C THR A 140 9.01 7.35 16.33
N LEU A 141 7.90 7.00 15.69
CA LEU A 141 6.86 7.92 15.24
C LEU A 141 5.53 7.61 15.94
N PRO A 142 4.66 8.61 16.13
CA PRO A 142 3.31 8.36 16.63
C PRO A 142 2.52 7.50 15.63
N LEU A 143 1.69 6.59 16.15
CA LEU A 143 0.75 5.80 15.37
C LEU A 143 -0.67 6.30 15.64
N TYR A 144 -1.36 6.68 14.57
CA TYR A 144 -2.79 7.01 14.57
C TYR A 144 -3.57 5.90 13.86
N GLY A 145 -4.90 5.96 13.89
CA GLY A 145 -5.73 5.05 13.11
C GLY A 145 -6.87 5.74 12.38
N VAL A 146 -7.20 5.21 11.22
CA VAL A 146 -8.31 5.69 10.40
C VAL A 146 -9.07 4.52 9.78
N ARG A 147 -10.38 4.70 9.71
CA ARG A 147 -11.32 3.83 9.01
C ARG A 147 -11.37 4.25 7.56
N VAL A 148 -11.18 3.29 6.66
CA VAL A 148 -11.18 3.53 5.21
C VAL A 148 -12.14 2.57 4.54
N HIS A 149 -12.80 3.07 3.49
CA HIS A 149 -13.52 2.19 2.59
C HIS A 149 -12.51 1.37 1.77
N TRP A 150 -12.22 0.13 2.17
CA TRP A 150 -11.09 -0.62 1.63
C TRP A 150 -11.06 -0.73 0.09
N PRO A 151 -12.20 -0.96 -0.61
CA PRO A 151 -12.21 -0.99 -2.08
C PRO A 151 -11.80 0.32 -2.77
N SER A 152 -11.85 1.47 -2.09
CA SER A 152 -11.43 2.75 -2.70
C SER A 152 -9.92 2.95 -2.70
N VAL A 153 -9.19 2.23 -1.85
CA VAL A 153 -7.73 2.37 -1.67
C VAL A 153 -6.94 1.13 -2.07
N ASN A 154 -7.61 0.01 -2.33
CA ASN A 154 -6.98 -1.25 -2.68
C ASN A 154 -7.66 -1.90 -3.88
N THR A 155 -6.85 -2.33 -4.86
CA THR A 155 -7.34 -3.04 -6.06
C THR A 155 -6.58 -4.34 -6.27
N PRO A 156 -7.18 -5.38 -6.89
CA PRO A 156 -6.46 -6.63 -7.17
C PRO A 156 -5.22 -6.45 -8.06
N ARG A 157 -5.23 -5.45 -8.95
CA ARG A 157 -4.14 -5.19 -9.89
C ARG A 157 -2.96 -4.49 -9.22
N CYS A 158 -3.24 -3.49 -8.40
CA CYS A 158 -2.25 -2.74 -7.63
C CYS A 158 -2.73 -2.73 -6.19
N PRO A 159 -2.40 -3.77 -5.41
CA PRO A 159 -2.78 -3.81 -4.01
C PRO A 159 -2.02 -2.74 -3.23
N LEU A 160 -2.66 -2.15 -2.23
CA LEU A 160 -2.02 -1.16 -1.37
C LEU A 160 -0.88 -1.79 -0.56
N PHE A 161 -1.03 -3.06 -0.19
CA PHE A 161 0.02 -3.86 0.41
C PHE A 161 0.17 -5.15 -0.39
N ALA A 162 1.38 -5.48 -0.86
CA ALA A 162 1.62 -6.84 -1.34
C ALA A 162 1.50 -7.86 -0.20
N PRO A 163 1.25 -9.13 -0.54
CA PRO A 163 1.42 -10.22 0.39
C PRO A 163 2.80 -10.18 1.04
N LEU A 164 2.84 -10.31 2.37
CA LEU A 164 4.09 -10.47 3.08
C LEU A 164 4.76 -11.76 2.63
N LYS A 165 6.06 -11.70 2.37
CA LYS A 165 6.85 -12.91 2.17
C LYS A 165 6.89 -13.66 3.49
N THR A 166 6.29 -14.83 3.55
CA THR A 166 6.54 -15.77 4.64
C THR A 166 7.93 -16.32 4.42
N ASP A 167 8.87 -16.05 5.33
CA ASP A 167 10.19 -16.70 5.33
C ASP A 167 10.01 -18.19 5.67
N ALA A 168 9.58 -18.96 4.69
CA ALA A 168 9.49 -20.40 4.73
C ALA A 168 9.86 -20.95 3.35
N GLN A 169 11.14 -20.84 2.99
CA GLN A 169 11.78 -21.87 2.19
C GLN A 169 13.25 -21.99 2.62
N PRO A 170 13.60 -22.95 3.49
CA PRO A 170 14.99 -23.38 3.56
C PRO A 170 15.35 -24.04 2.22
N ASN A 171 16.55 -23.71 1.72
CA ASN A 171 17.16 -24.42 0.60
C ASN A 171 17.26 -25.92 0.87
#